data_AF-A0A2S9GAT3-F1
#
_entry.id   AF-A0A2S9GAT3-F1
#
_cell.length_a   1.000
_cell.length_b   1.000
_cell.length_c   1.000
_cell.angle_alpha   90.00
_cell.angle_beta   90.00
_cell.angle_gamma   90.00
#
_symmetry.space_group_name_H-M   'P 1'
#
loop_
_entity.id
_entity.type
_entity.pdbx_description
1 polymer ?
#
loop_
_entity_poly.entity_id
_entity_poly.type
_entity_poly.pdbx_seq_one_letter_code
_entity_poly.pdbx_strand_id
1 'polypeptide(L)'
;GTVGRCTVEDVAKGRLTARVQDSHLVPPPRPTVTVVQALPKSERSELAIELATEVGADAFVAWQAARCVARWDGPAKVDKGLRRW
;
A
#
# COMPACT_ATOMS: atom_id res chain seq x y z
N GLY A 1 -13.75 2.60 3.89
CA GLY A 1 -13.51 3.92 4.54
C GLY A 1 -14.48 4.96 4.00
N THR A 2 -14.34 6.22 4.37
CA THR A 2 -15.16 7.32 3.83
C THR A 2 -14.60 7.80 2.50
N VAL A 3 -15.46 7.90 1.48
CA VAL A 3 -15.10 8.42 0.15
C VAL A 3 -15.90 9.70 -0.09
N GLY A 4 -15.22 10.75 -0.55
CA GLY A 4 -15.84 12.02 -0.92
C GLY A 4 -15.79 12.26 -2.43
N ARG A 5 -16.88 12.74 -3.03
CA ARG A 5 -16.83 13.30 -4.38
C ARG A 5 -16.50 14.78 -4.25
N CYS A 6 -15.46 15.23 -4.94
CA CYS A 6 -14.92 16.59 -4.78
C CYS A 6 -14.77 17.30 -6.13
N THR A 7 -14.88 18.62 -6.11
CA THR A 7 -14.50 19.50 -7.22
C THR A 7 -13.24 20.26 -6.85
N VAL A 8 -12.22 20.22 -7.70
CA VAL A 8 -10.97 20.98 -7.50
C VAL A 8 -11.24 22.48 -7.71
N GLU A 9 -10.74 23.32 -6.81
CA GLU A 9 -10.95 24.78 -6.85
C GLU A 9 -9.65 25.56 -7.14
N ASP A 10 -8.50 25.08 -6.65
CA ASP A 10 -7.18 25.67 -6.88
C ASP A 10 -6.12 24.58 -7.03
N VAL A 11 -5.09 24.86 -7.83
CA VAL A 11 -3.91 24.01 -7.99
C VAL A 11 -2.65 24.87 -7.96
N ALA A 12 -1.71 24.51 -7.10
CA ALA A 12 -0.41 25.15 -7.00
C ALA A 12 0.69 24.09 -6.86
N LYS A 13 1.96 24.52 -6.88
CA LYS A 13 3.11 23.62 -6.73
C LYS A 13 3.03 22.87 -5.39
N GLY A 14 2.76 21.56 -5.45
CA GLY A 14 2.64 20.69 -4.28
C GLY A 14 1.38 20.90 -3.45
N ARG A 15 0.36 21.61 -3.97
CA ARG A 15 -0.91 21.86 -3.25
C ARG A 15 -2.09 21.79 -4.21
N LEU A 16 -3.20 21.22 -3.76
CA LEU A 16 -4.51 21.39 -4.39
C LEU A 16 -5.54 21.72 -3.31
N THR A 17 -6.58 22.48 -3.66
CA THR A 17 -7.79 22.63 -2.83
C THR A 17 -8.97 22.06 -3.58
N ALA A 18 -9.90 21.44 -2.84
CA ALA A 18 -11.11 20.88 -3.42
C ALA A 18 -12.28 21.04 -2.46
N ARG A 19 -13.45 21.30 -3.02
CA ARG A 19 -14.73 21.34 -2.29
C ARG A 19 -15.36 19.95 -2.31
N VAL A 20 -15.65 19.41 -1.13
CA VAL A 20 -16.42 18.17 -0.98
C VAL A 20 -17.87 18.45 -1.35
N GLN A 21 -18.41 17.71 -2.31
CA GLN A 21 -19.81 17.82 -2.76
C GLN A 21 -20.71 16.88 -1.95
N ASP A 22 -20.27 15.64 -1.77
CA ASP A 22 -20.85 14.69 -0.83
C ASP A 22 -19.82 13.67 -0.39
N SER A 23 -20.20 12.89 0.60
CA SER A 23 -19.41 11.79 1.13
C SER A 23 -20.31 10.60 1.45
N HIS A 24 -19.75 9.41 1.32
CA HIS A 24 -20.42 8.17 1.70
C HIS A 24 -19.41 7.20 2.33
N LEU A 25 -19.94 6.26 3.11
CA LEU A 25 -19.15 5.19 3.72
C LEU A 25 -19.07 4.00 2.77
N VAL A 26 -17.86 3.57 2.45
CA VAL A 26 -17.59 2.29 1.79
C VAL A 26 -17.24 1.26 2.85
N PRO A 27 -18.02 0.18 3.04
CA PRO A 27 -17.69 -0.86 4.01
C PRO A 27 -16.39 -1.58 3.63
N PRO A 28 -15.62 -2.11 4.59
CA PRO A 28 -14.44 -2.92 4.28
C PRO A 28 -14.84 -4.22 3.55
N PRO A 29 -13.99 -4.73 2.64
CA PRO A 29 -14.25 -5.99 1.95
C PRO A 29 -14.33 -7.16 2.93
N ARG A 30 -15.07 -8.21 2.55
CA ARG A 30 -15.18 -9.46 3.32
C ARG A 30 -15.04 -10.67 2.40
N PRO A 31 -14.21 -11.67 2.75
CA PRO A 31 -13.33 -11.70 3.93
C PRO A 31 -12.18 -10.71 3.83
N THR A 32 -11.53 -10.40 4.95
CA THR A 32 -10.26 -9.66 4.94
C THR A 32 -9.12 -10.61 4.57
N VAL A 33 -8.22 -10.19 3.69
CA VAL A 33 -7.10 -10.97 3.17
C VAL A 33 -5.78 -10.34 3.61
N THR A 34 -4.97 -11.08 4.36
CA THR A 34 -3.58 -10.71 4.68
C THR A 34 -2.60 -11.55 3.89
N VAL A 35 -1.73 -10.90 3.12
CA VAL A 35 -0.69 -11.57 2.33
C VAL A 35 0.60 -11.62 3.12
N VAL A 36 1.07 -12.83 3.42
CA VAL A 36 2.40 -13.05 4.01
C VAL A 36 3.38 -13.29 2.87
N GLN A 37 4.10 -12.23 2.48
CA GLN A 37 4.96 -12.25 1.32
C GLN A 37 6.42 -12.47 1.74
N ALA A 38 7.00 -13.59 1.31
CA ALA A 38 8.44 -13.80 1.42
C ALA A 38 9.19 -12.74 0.59
N LEU A 39 10.21 -12.10 1.17
CA LEU A 39 10.93 -10.97 0.55
C LEU A 39 11.51 -11.31 -0.84
N PRO A 40 10.96 -10.75 -1.93
CA PRO A 40 11.50 -10.94 -3.27
C PRO A 40 12.73 -10.05 -3.50
N LYS A 41 13.56 -10.40 -4.50
CA LYS A 41 14.67 -9.55 -4.94
C LYS A 41 14.18 -8.53 -5.99
N SER A 42 14.74 -7.32 -5.95
CA SER A 42 14.56 -6.27 -6.97
C SER A 42 13.08 -5.90 -7.23
N GLU A 43 12.75 -5.51 -8.45
CA GLU A 43 11.43 -4.99 -8.88
C GLU A 43 10.27 -5.96 -8.65
N ARG A 44 10.55 -7.27 -8.56
CA ARG A 44 9.53 -8.27 -8.20
C ARG A 44 8.91 -8.02 -6.83
N SER A 45 9.60 -7.28 -5.97
CA SER A 45 9.10 -6.92 -4.66
C SER A 45 7.94 -5.92 -4.73
N GLU A 46 8.04 -4.90 -5.57
CA GLU A 46 6.98 -3.90 -5.72
C GLU A 46 5.80 -4.51 -6.49
N LEU A 47 6.09 -5.24 -7.57
CA LEU A 47 5.06 -5.89 -8.38
C LEU A 47 4.18 -6.85 -7.58
N ALA A 48 4.74 -7.57 -6.60
CA ALA A 48 3.97 -8.45 -5.73
C ALA A 48 2.95 -7.67 -4.88
N ILE A 49 3.32 -6.48 -4.41
CA ILE A 49 2.45 -5.61 -3.62
C ILE A 49 1.39 -4.97 -4.50
N GLU A 50 1.78 -4.48 -5.68
CA GLU A 50 0.87 -3.89 -6.68
C GLU A 50 -0.23 -4.89 -7.05
N LEU A 51 0.14 -6.07 -7.56
CA LEU A 51 -0.82 -7.08 -8.00
C LEU A 51 -1.70 -7.58 -6.85
N ALA A 52 -1.11 -7.82 -5.67
CA ALA A 52 -1.89 -8.26 -4.51
C ALA A 52 -2.90 -7.19 -4.05
N THR A 53 -2.53 -5.91 -4.13
CA THR A 53 -3.42 -4.79 -3.82
C THR A 53 -4.56 -4.70 -4.83
N GLU A 54 -4.26 -4.83 -6.14
CA GLU A 54 -5.25 -4.81 -7.21
C GLU A 54 -6.31 -5.91 -7.07
N VAL A 55 -5.91 -7.09 -6.58
CA VAL A 55 -6.84 -8.21 -6.35
C VAL A 55 -7.48 -8.21 -4.96
N GLY A 56 -7.24 -7.17 -4.15
CA GLY A 56 -7.98 -6.92 -2.90
C GLY A 56 -7.29 -7.40 -1.62
N ALA A 57 -5.96 -7.47 -1.58
CA ALA A 57 -5.24 -7.65 -0.31
C ALA A 57 -5.46 -6.45 0.61
N ASP A 58 -5.79 -6.70 1.89
CA ASP A 58 -6.03 -5.67 2.89
C ASP A 58 -4.78 -5.32 3.70
N ALA A 59 -3.87 -6.28 3.86
CA ALA A 59 -2.67 -6.13 4.67
C ALA A 59 -1.54 -7.03 4.19
N PHE A 60 -0.32 -6.64 4.54
CA PHE A 60 0.90 -7.33 4.15
C PHE A 60 1.78 -7.62 5.36
N VAL A 61 2.37 -8.81 5.38
CA VAL A 61 3.48 -9.15 6.27
C VAL A 61 4.70 -9.42 5.42
N ALA A 62 5.71 -8.56 5.54
CA ALA A 62 7.00 -8.75 4.91
C ALA A 62 7.79 -9.84 5.66
N TRP A 63 7.86 -11.05 5.08
CA TRP A 63 8.45 -12.20 5.76
C TRP A 63 9.87 -12.51 5.26
N GLN A 64 10.84 -12.41 6.16
CA GLN A 64 12.20 -12.92 5.92
C GLN A 64 12.21 -14.46 5.99
N ALA A 65 11.78 -15.12 4.91
CA ALA A 65 11.79 -16.56 4.84
C ALA A 65 13.23 -17.12 4.76
N ALA A 66 13.42 -18.38 5.17
CA ALA A 66 14.74 -19.01 5.27
C ALA A 66 15.52 -19.06 3.93
N ARG A 67 14.81 -19.08 2.79
CA ARG A 67 15.41 -19.14 1.44
C ARG A 67 15.38 -17.78 0.71
N CYS A 68 15.01 -16.70 1.37
CA CYS A 68 15.05 -15.37 0.77
C CYS A 68 16.50 -14.94 0.53
N VAL A 69 16.80 -14.60 -0.73
CA VAL A 69 18.08 -13.99 -1.10
C VAL A 69 18.10 -12.50 -0.74
N ALA A 70 16.94 -11.83 -0.81
CA ALA A 70 16.80 -10.48 -0.31
C ALA A 70 16.81 -10.48 1.22
N ARG A 71 17.56 -9.54 1.81
CA ARG A 71 17.65 -9.37 3.26
C ARG A 71 17.43 -7.92 3.66
N TRP A 72 16.55 -7.71 4.64
CA TRP A 72 16.37 -6.42 5.30
C TRP A 72 17.02 -6.46 6.67
N ASP A 73 18.35 -6.48 6.70
CA ASP A 73 19.10 -6.59 7.96
C ASP A 73 19.14 -5.23 8.68
N GLY A 74 18.64 -5.21 9.91
CA GLY A 74 18.62 -4.06 10.81
C GLY A 74 17.42 -3.11 10.63
N PRO A 75 17.06 -2.32 11.67
CA PRO A 75 15.83 -1.53 11.68
C PRO A 75 15.71 -0.55 10.50
N ALA A 76 16.80 0.14 10.15
CA ALA A 76 16.78 1.12 9.07
C ALA A 76 16.48 0.51 7.69
N LYS A 77 16.91 -0.74 7.42
CA LYS A 77 16.63 -1.43 6.16
C LYS A 77 15.20 -1.95 6.13
N VAL A 78 14.70 -2.44 7.27
CA VAL A 78 13.30 -2.83 7.43
C VAL A 78 12.38 -1.63 7.17
N ASP A 79 12.61 -0.50 7.83
CA ASP A 79 11.79 0.71 7.66
C ASP A 79 11.87 1.28 6.23
N LYS A 80 13.03 1.16 5.58
CA LYS A 80 13.17 1.57 4.18
C LYS A 80 12.40 0.63 3.25
N GLY A 81 12.44 -0.67 3.50
CA GLY A 81 11.70 -1.67 2.75
C GLY A 81 10.20 -1.49 2.89
N LEU A 82 9.72 -1.32 4.12
CA LEU A 82 8.31 -1.10 4.45
C LEU A 82 7.75 0.22 3.91
N ARG A 83 8.57 1.26 3.73
CA ARG A 83 8.13 2.52 3.08
C ARG A 83 8.11 2.44 1.56
N ARG A 84 8.81 1.47 0.99
CA ARG A 84 8.83 1.22 -0.46
C ARG A 84 7.65 0.35 -0.87
N TRP A 85 7.23 -0.56 0.01
CA TRP A 85 5.96 -1.30 -0.10
C TRP A 85 4.79 -0.39 0.28
#